data_AF-R6QG01-F1
#
_entry.id   AF-R6QG01-F1
#
_cell.length_a   1.000
_cell.length_b   1.000
_cell.length_c   1.000
_cell.angle_alpha   90.00
_cell.angle_beta   90.00
_cell.angle_gamma   90.00
#
_symmetry.space_group_name_H-M   'P 1'
#
loop_
_entity.id
_entity.type
_entity.pdbx_description
1 polymer ?
#
loop_
_entity_poly.entity_id
_entity_poly.type
_entity_poly.pdbx_seq_one_letter_code
_entity_poly.pdbx_strand_id
1 'polypeptide(L)' 'MNIITEYVRKIAIYIIVMEFILIAVPENAYKGYIKLIIGSILVIIVLKPIYSFFEVFG' A
#
# COMPACT_ATOMS: atom_id res chain seq x y z
N MET A 1 -14.65 14.83 6.42
CA MET A 1 -13.44 14.81 5.56
C MET A 1 -13.72 13.81 4.45
N ASN A 2 -13.50 14.15 3.18
CA ASN A 2 -13.92 13.32 2.05
C ASN A 2 -13.27 11.92 2.14
N ILE A 3 -14.06 10.84 2.07
CA ILE A 3 -13.60 9.44 2.28
C ILE A 3 -12.43 9.12 1.36
N ILE A 4 -12.49 9.59 0.11
CA ILE A 4 -11.43 9.43 -0.90
C ILE A 4 -10.13 10.08 -0.40
N THR A 5 -10.19 11.29 0.14
CA THR A 5 -9.01 12.00 0.67
C THR A 5 -8.35 11.26 1.83
N GLU A 6 -9.13 10.60 2.69
CA GLU A 6 -8.60 9.79 3.77
C GLU A 6 -7.88 8.53 3.25
N TYR A 7 -8.43 7.87 2.25
CA TYR A 7 -7.78 6.74 1.59
C TYR A 7 -6.47 7.14 0.89
N VAL A 8 -6.49 8.24 0.15
CA VAL A 8 -5.29 8.79 -0.50
C VAL A 8 -4.21 9.11 0.54
N ARG A 9 -4.58 9.72 1.67
CA ARG A 9 -3.64 9.98 2.77
C ARG A 9 -3.02 8.69 3.32
N LYS A 10 -3.82 7.64 3.54
CA LYS A 10 -3.32 6.34 4.04
C LYS A 10 -2.35 5.69 3.05
N ILE A 11 -2.66 5.72 1.75
CA ILE A 11 -1.79 5.21 0.69
C ILE A 11 -0.47 6.01 0.64
N ALA A 12 -0.54 7.33 0.72
CA ALA A 12 0.65 8.18 0.72
C ALA A 12 1.60 7.87 1.89
N ILE A 13 1.05 7.75 3.11
CA ILE A 13 1.83 7.37 4.30
C ILE A 13 2.47 5.99 4.11
N TYR A 14 1.71 5.04 3.59
CA TYR A 14 2.19 3.69 3.34
C TYR A 14 3.38 3.67 2.37
N ILE A 15 3.28 4.39 1.24
CA ILE A 15 4.35 4.48 0.24
C ILE A 15 5.62 5.09 0.85
N ILE A 16 5.49 6.16 1.64
CA ILE A 16 6.63 6.78 2.31
C ILE A 16 7.33 5.77 3.22
N VAL A 17 6.58 5.04 4.06
CA VAL A 17 7.14 4.03 4.96
C VAL A 17 7.79 2.88 4.20
N MET A 18 7.17 2.41 3.11
CA MET A 18 7.73 1.40 2.21
C MET A 18 9.11 1.82 1.69
N GLU A 19 9.25 3.03 1.16
CA GLU A 19 10.52 3.54 0.64
C GLU A 19 11.59 3.58 1.72
N PHE A 20 11.26 4.04 2.93
CA PHE A 20 12.20 4.00 4.07
C PHE A 20 12.68 2.57 4.39
N ILE A 21 11.78 1.60 4.39
CA ILE A 21 12.14 0.19 4.62
C ILE A 21 13.05 -0.32 3.49
N LEU A 22 12.73 -0.01 2.23
CA LEU A 22 13.50 -0.48 1.09
C LEU A 22 14.91 0.12 1.00
N ILE A 23 15.08 1.35 1.50
CA ILE A 23 16.39 2.01 1.62
C ILE A 23 17.19 1.42 2.78
N ALA A 24 16.54 1.12 3.91
CA ALA A 24 17.20 0.56 5.09
C ALA A 24 17.65 -0.91 4.88
N VAL A 25 16.97 -1.65 4.00
CA VAL A 25 17.27 -3.06 3.75
C VAL A 25 18.51 -3.22 2.86
N PRO A 26 19.52 -3.99 3.31
CA PRO A 26 20.73 -4.22 2.52
C PRO A 26 20.43 -4.99 1.23
N GLU A 27 21.24 -4.75 0.20
CA GLU A 27 21.07 -5.32 -1.13
C GLU A 27 21.48 -6.80 -1.18
N ASN A 28 20.59 -7.67 -0.69
CA ASN A 28 20.76 -9.11 -0.64
C ASN A 28 19.56 -9.84 -1.27
N ALA A 29 19.61 -11.17 -1.31
CA ALA A 29 18.54 -12.00 -1.85
C ALA A 29 17.18 -11.77 -1.15
N TYR A 30 17.18 -11.31 0.11
CA TYR A 30 15.95 -11.04 0.88
C TYR A 30 15.25 -9.74 0.48
N LYS A 31 15.97 -8.77 -0.09
CA LYS A 31 15.38 -7.48 -0.54
C LYS A 31 14.28 -7.69 -1.59
N GLY A 32 14.41 -8.69 -2.45
CA GLY A 32 13.39 -9.06 -3.43
C GLY A 32 12.10 -9.54 -2.79
N TYR A 33 12.20 -10.44 -1.81
CA TYR A 33 11.05 -10.94 -1.05
C TYR A 33 10.38 -9.84 -0.24
N ILE A 34 11.16 -8.94 0.37
CA ILE A 34 10.63 -7.79 1.11
C ILE A 34 9.86 -6.85 0.18
N LYS A 35 10.41 -6.51 -1.00
CA LYS A 35 9.70 -5.73 -2.02
C LYS A 35 8.37 -6.37 -2.42
N LEU A 36 8.37 -7.69 -2.60
CA LEU A 36 7.18 -8.43 -3.01
C LEU A 36 6.09 -8.36 -1.94
N ILE A 37 6.43 -8.65 -0.67
CA ILE A 37 5.50 -8.59 0.46
C ILE A 37 4.92 -7.18 0.63
N ILE A 38 5.77 -6.15 0.63
CA ILE A 38 5.32 -4.76 0.80
C ILE A 38 4.47 -4.30 -0.41
N GLY A 39 4.80 -4.74 -1.62
CA GLY A 39 3.98 -4.50 -2.81
C GLY A 39 2.60 -5.15 -2.72
N SER A 40 2.52 -6.40 -2.24
CA SER A 40 1.24 -7.12 -2.06
C SER A 40 0.32 -6.42 -1.06
N ILE A 41 0.88 -5.88 0.03
CA ILE A 41 0.09 -5.12 1.02
C ILE A 41 -0.47 -3.83 0.39
N LEU A 42 0.29 -3.14 -0.47
CA LEU A 42 -0.21 -1.98 -1.20
C LEU A 42 -1.42 -2.33 -2.07
N VAL A 43 -1.35 -3.45 -2.78
CA VAL A 43 -2.46 -3.95 -3.62
C VAL A 43 -3.72 -4.17 -2.77
N ILE A 44 -3.59 -4.76 -1.58
CA ILE A 44 -4.72 -4.97 -0.66
C ILE A 44 -5.30 -3.63 -0.18
N ILE A 45 -4.46 -2.65 0.16
CA ILE A 45 -4.88 -1.32 0.60
C ILE A 45 -5.68 -0.61 -0.51
N VAL A 46 -5.25 -0.75 -1.77
CA VAL A 46 -5.92 -0.16 -2.93
C VAL A 46 -7.21 -0.91 -3.29
N LEU A 47 -7.26 -2.24 -3.12
CA LEU A 47 -8.45 -3.03 -3.39
C LEU A 47 -9.60 -2.74 -2.42
N LYS A 48 -9.31 -2.45 -1.14
CA LYS A 48 -10.33 -2.21 -0.12
C LYS A 48 -11.36 -1.12 -0.49
N PRO A 49 -10.97 0.10 -0.92
CA PRO A 49 -11.94 1.11 -1.37
C PRO A 49 -12.65 0.70 -2.66
N ILE A 50 -12.00 -0.07 -3.54
CA ILE A 50 -12.64 -0.58 -4.76
C ILE A 50 -13.79 -1.52 -4.39
N TYR A 51 -13.55 -2.51 -3.51
CA TYR A 51 -14.61 -3.39 -3.02
C TYR A 51 -15.74 -2.64 -2.31
N SER A 52 -15.40 -1.67 -1.46
CA SER A 52 -16.42 -0.83 -0.79
C SER A 52 -17.24 -0.02 -1.81
N PHE A 53 -16.63 0.44 -2.91
CA PHE A 53 -17.36 1.10 -3.99
C PHE A 53 -18.31 0.12 -4.70
N PHE A 54 -17.85 -1.08 -5.02
CA PHE A 54 -18.71 -2.11 -5.64
C PHE A 54 -19.83 -2.58 -4.73
N GLU A 55 -19.64 -2.65 -3.41
CA GLU A 55 -20.69 -3.05 -2.47
C GLU A 55 -21.79 -1.98 -2.30
N VAL A 56 -21.45 -0.71 -2.50
CA VAL A 56 -22.40 0.41 -2.39
C VAL A 56 -23.17 0.65 -3.69
N PHE A 57 -22.59 0.33 -4.85
CA PHE A 57 -23.15 0.64 -6.18
C PHE A 57 -23.53 -0.57 -7.03
N GLY A 58 -23.19 -1.80 -6.61
CA GLY A 58 -23.57 -3.05 -7.27
C GLY A 58 -24.74 -3.73 -6.58
#